data_AF-A0A1G2ELV8-F1
#
_entry.id   AF-A0A1G2ELV8-F1
#
_cell.length_a   1.000
_cell.length_b   1.000
_cell.length_c   1.000
_cell.angle_alpha   90.00
_cell.angle_beta   90.00
_cell.angle_gamma   90.00
#
_symmetry.space_group_name_H-M   'P 1'
#
loop_
_entity.id
_entity.type
_entity.pdbx_description
1 polymer ?
#
loop_
_entity_poly.entity_id
_entity_poly.type
_entity_poly.pdbx_seq_one_letter_code
_entity_poly.pdbx_strand_id
1 'polypeptide(L)' 'MKSIGVVAFGELINSKDFYKPAHFIYFNVLCKTNDKNVKLDKKELTDYIWVELKQALEMDLTESYKKTIQEYLKFKKPV' A
#
# COMPACT_ATOMS: atom_id res chain seq x y z
N MET A 1 -2.60 -2.16 16.59
CA MET A 1 -2.99 -2.40 15.18
C MET A 1 -3.56 -3.81 15.06
N LYS A 2 -4.59 -4.02 14.23
CA LYS A 2 -5.17 -5.36 13.94
C LYS A 2 -5.24 -5.56 12.43
N SER A 3 -4.76 -6.70 11.93
CA SER A 3 -4.95 -7.10 10.54
C SER A 3 -6.38 -7.60 10.31
N ILE A 4 -6.94 -7.28 9.14
CA ILE A 4 -8.28 -7.69 8.72
C ILE A 4 -8.17 -8.82 7.69
N GLY A 5 -7.28 -8.69 6.71
CA GLY A 5 -7.08 -9.70 5.68
C GLY A 5 -6.23 -9.21 4.53
N VAL A 6 -5.84 -10.14 3.65
CA VAL A 6 -5.17 -9.83 2.38
C VAL A 6 -6.22 -9.30 1.41
N VAL A 7 -5.99 -8.11 0.84
CA VAL A 7 -6.91 -7.47 -0.12
C VAL A 7 -6.45 -7.58 -1.56
N ALA A 8 -5.15 -7.76 -1.77
CA ALA A 8 -4.55 -7.95 -3.08
C ALA A 8 -3.20 -8.63 -2.92
N PHE A 9 -2.72 -9.25 -4.00
CA PHE A 9 -1.35 -9.72 -4.12
C PHE A 9 -0.85 -9.41 -5.54
N GLY A 10 0.46 -9.47 -5.72
CA GLY A 10 1.05 -9.25 -7.02
C GLY A 10 2.53 -9.57 -7.02
N GLU A 11 3.14 -9.28 -8.16
CA GLU A 11 4.55 -9.49 -8.39
C GLU A 11 5.17 -8.31 -9.14
N LEU A 12 6.47 -8.11 -8.93
CA LEU A 12 7.32 -7.23 -9.70
C LEU A 12 8.53 -8.03 -10.16
N ILE A 13 8.64 -8.26 -11.47
CA ILE A 13 9.78 -8.95 -12.09
C ILE A 13 10.65 -7.90 -12.76
N ASN A 14 11.92 -7.80 -12.33
CA ASN A 14 12.89 -6.84 -12.86
C ASN A 14 12.35 -5.40 -12.93
N SER A 15 11.68 -4.94 -11.86
CA SER A 15 11.20 -3.56 -11.78
C SER A 15 12.37 -2.59 -12.01
N LYS A 16 12.08 -1.48 -12.68
CA LYS A 16 13.01 -0.35 -12.87
C LYS A 16 13.52 0.22 -11.53
N ASP A 17 12.77 -0.01 -10.45
CA ASP A 17 13.12 0.46 -9.10
C ASP A 17 14.12 -0.48 -8.40
N PHE A 18 14.45 -1.63 -8.99
CA PHE A 18 15.37 -2.58 -8.40
C PHE A 18 16.82 -2.26 -8.75
N TYR A 19 17.69 -2.34 -7.74
CA TYR A 19 19.15 -2.20 -7.92
C TYR A 19 19.77 -3.34 -8.76
N LYS A 20 19.13 -4.52 -8.78
CA LYS A 20 19.60 -5.70 -9.53
C LYS A 20 18.41 -6.54 -10.02
N PRO A 21 18.60 -7.42 -11.02
CA PRO A 21 17.57 -8.36 -11.45
C PRO A 21 17.01 -9.17 -10.27
N ALA A 22 15.70 -9.12 -10.09
CA ALA A 22 15.00 -9.74 -8.97
C ALA A 22 13.52 -9.96 -9.29
N HIS A 23 12.91 -10.89 -8.55
CA HIS A 23 11.47 -11.11 -8.55
C HIS A 23 10.96 -10.89 -7.13
N PHE A 24 10.08 -9.91 -6.96
CA PHE A 24 9.44 -9.58 -5.69
C PHE A 24 7.96 -9.94 -5.73
N ILE A 25 7.54 -10.84 -4.84
CA ILE A 25 6.13 -11.21 -4.64
C ILE A 25 5.64 -10.51 -3.37
N TYR A 26 4.48 -9.84 -3.46
CA TYR A 26 3.94 -9.08 -2.33
C TYR A 26 2.46 -9.35 -2.09
N PHE A 27 2.06 -9.14 -0.84
CA PHE A 27 0.69 -9.25 -0.36
C PHE A 27 0.30 -7.95 0.34
N ASN A 28 -0.78 -7.34 -0.11
CA ASN A 28 -1.33 -6.14 0.50
C ASN A 28 -2.31 -6.54 1.60
N VAL A 29 -2.03 -6.14 2.83
CA VAL A 29 -2.83 -6.46 4.01
C VAL A 29 -3.58 -5.22 4.48
N LEU A 30 -4.90 -5.34 4.64
CA LEU A 30 -5.70 -4.31 5.26
C LEU A 30 -5.56 -4.38 6.78
N CYS A 31 -5.19 -3.26 7.40
CA CYS A 31 -5.05 -3.12 8.84
C CYS A 31 -5.96 -2.01 9.38
N LYS A 32 -6.37 -2.15 10.64
CA LYS A 32 -7.09 -1.12 11.41
C LYS A 32 -6.28 -0.72 12.63
N THR A 33 -6.27 0.57 12.93
CA THR A 33 -5.69 1.14 14.15
C THR A 33 -6.66 2.13 14.78
N ASN A 34 -6.57 2.29 16.09
CA ASN A 34 -7.28 3.33 16.84
C ASN A 34 -6.33 4.50 17.20
N ASP A 35 -5.03 4.37 16.93
CA ASP A 35 -4.03 5.42 17.12
C ASP A 35 -3.62 6.00 15.77
N LYS A 36 -3.69 7.32 15.64
CA LYS A 36 -3.35 8.09 14.44
C LYS A 36 -1.96 8.74 14.52
N ASN A 37 -1.29 8.67 15.68
CA ASN A 37 0.03 9.24 15.90
C ASN A 37 1.10 8.30 15.33
N VAL A 38 1.51 8.55 14.08
CA VAL A 38 2.57 7.77 13.44
C VAL A 38 3.92 8.27 13.95
N LYS A 39 4.75 7.34 14.45
CA LYS A 39 6.13 7.59 14.85
C LYS A 39 7.05 6.98 13.81
N LEU A 40 7.80 7.82 13.11
CA LEU A 40 8.80 7.38 12.14
C LEU A 40 10.18 7.27 12.80
N ASP A 41 10.94 6.24 12.44
CA ASP A 41 12.32 6.04 12.89
C ASP A 41 13.33 6.89 12.10
N LYS A 42 12.89 7.49 11.00
CA LYS A 42 13.66 8.33 10.06
C LYS A 42 14.85 7.64 9.39
N LYS A 43 14.90 6.30 9.42
CA LYS A 43 15.96 5.52 8.75
C LYS A 43 15.50 5.03 7.38
N GLU A 44 14.27 4.55 7.30
CA GLU A 44 13.67 4.07 6.05
C GLU A 44 12.64 5.05 5.50
N LEU A 45 11.72 5.52 6.35
CA LEU A 45 10.65 6.44 5.97
C LEU A 45 10.95 7.86 6.47
N THR A 46 10.79 8.84 5.58
CA THR A 46 11.10 10.25 5.87
C THR A 46 9.89 11.06 6.34
N ASP A 47 8.71 10.77 5.80
CA ASP A 47 7.46 11.51 6.09
C ASP A 47 6.22 10.61 5.96
N TYR A 48 5.08 11.06 6.47
CA TYR A 48 3.78 10.40 6.31
C TYR A 48 2.64 11.41 6.27
N ILE A 49 1.58 11.07 5.54
CA ILE A 49 0.32 11.80 5.57
C ILE A 49 -0.86 10.82 5.67
N TRP A 50 -1.90 11.24 6.37
CA TRP A 50 -3.19 10.57 6.32
C TRP A 50 -4.04 11.25 5.24
N VAL A 51 -4.50 10.49 4.26
CA VAL A 51 -5.33 10.99 3.15
C VAL A 51 -6.55 10.11 2.95
N GLU A 52 -7.61 10.72 2.42
CA GLU A 52 -8.78 9.98 1.96
C GLU A 52 -8.47 9.23 0.66
N LEU A 53 -9.13 8.09 0.42
CA LEU A 53 -8.82 7.22 -0.73
C LEU A 53 -8.99 7.92 -2.09
N LYS A 54 -9.95 8.85 -2.19
CA LYS A 54 -10.15 9.65 -3.41
C LYS A 54 -8.94 10.55 -3.68
N GLN A 55 -8.43 11.20 -2.64
CA GLN A 55 -7.23 12.05 -2.73
C GLN A 55 -6.00 11.20 -3.07
N ALA A 56 -5.84 10.03 -2.44
CA ALA A 56 -4.73 9.13 -2.72
C ALA A 56 -4.66 8.73 -4.20
N LEU A 57 -5.81 8.51 -4.87
CA LEU A 57 -5.87 8.15 -6.29
C LEU A 57 -5.44 9.28 -7.24
N GLU A 58 -5.35 10.51 -6.76
CA GLU A 58 -4.91 11.70 -7.49
C GLU A 58 -3.42 12.02 -7.23
N MET A 59 -2.78 11.33 -6.28
CA MET A 59 -1.36 11.51 -5.97
C MET A 59 -0.45 10.80 -6.98
N ASP A 60 0.81 11.22 -7.04
CA ASP A 60 1.87 10.53 -7.77
C ASP A 60 2.27 9.25 -7.02
N LEU A 61 1.53 8.18 -7.29
CA LEU A 61 1.75 6.86 -6.69
C LEU A 61 2.66 6.01 -7.57
N THR A 62 3.61 5.32 -6.93
CA THR A 62 4.44 4.30 -7.57
C THR A 62 3.60 3.15 -8.16
N GLU A 63 4.22 2.37 -9.04
CA GLU A 63 3.56 1.25 -9.72
C GLU A 63 2.86 0.32 -8.71
N SER A 64 1.70 -0.21 -9.09
CA SER A 64 0.83 -1.12 -8.31
C SER A 64 -0.01 -0.51 -7.16
N TYR A 65 0.32 0.67 -6.61
CA TYR A 65 -0.46 1.21 -5.48
C TYR A 65 -1.86 1.68 -5.87
N LYS A 66 -2.03 2.25 -7.06
CA LYS A 66 -3.36 2.58 -7.62
C LYS A 66 -4.25 1.34 -7.72
N LYS A 67 -3.68 0.22 -8.19
CA LYS A 67 -4.37 -1.08 -8.25
C LYS A 67 -4.75 -1.55 -6.84
N THR A 68 -3.84 -1.43 -5.87
CA THR A 68 -4.10 -1.80 -4.46
C THR A 68 -5.30 -1.05 -3.88
N ILE A 69 -5.38 0.27 -4.08
CA ILE A 69 -6.52 1.08 -3.64
C ILE A 69 -7.82 0.63 -4.33
N GLN A 70 -7.77 0.35 -5.63
CA GLN A 70 -8.93 -0.16 -6.38
C GLN A 70 -9.40 -1.52 -5.87
N GLU A 71 -8.49 -2.46 -5.61
CA GLU A 71 -8.84 -3.77 -5.03
C GLU A 71 -9.41 -3.64 -3.62
N TYR A 72 -8.87 -2.75 -2.79
CA TYR A 72 -9.47 -2.42 -1.49
C TYR A 72 -10.92 -1.90 -1.63
N LEU A 73 -11.19 -1.02 -2.60
CA LEU A 73 -12.53 -0.49 -2.83
C LEU A 73 -13.53 -1.58 -3.27
N LYS A 74 -13.08 -2.58 -4.03
CA LYS A 74 -13.87 -3.77 -4.37
C LYS A 74 -14.12 -4.62 -3.13
N PHE A 75 -13.08 -4.88 -2.33
CA PHE A 75 -13.19 -5.64 -1.08
C PHE A 75 -14.19 -5.03 -0.09
N LYS A 76 -14.29 -3.70 -0.01
CA LYS A 76 -15.22 -3.00 0.90
C LYS A 76 -16.68 -2.98 0.43
N LYS A 77 -16.94 -3.17 -0.87
CA LYS A 77 -18.31 -3.29 -1.39
C LYS A 77 -18.68 -4.77 -1.39
N PRO A 78 -19.56 -5.26 -0.49
CA PRO A 78 -20.19 -6.54 -0.74
C PRO A 78 -20.95 -6.42 -2.06
N VAL A 79 -20.73 -7.37 -2.96
CA VAL A 79 -21.65 -7.62 -4.09
C VAL A 79 -23.03 -7.93 -3.52
#